data_AF-A0A2T6CAG2-F1
#
_entry.id   AF-A0A2T6CAG2-F1
#
_cell.length_a   1.000
_cell.length_b   1.000
_cell.length_c   1.000
_cell.angle_alpha   90.00
_cell.angle_beta   90.00
_cell.angle_gamma   90.00
#
_symmetry.space_group_name_H-M   'P 1'
#
loop_
_entity.id
_entity.type
_entity.pdbx_description
1 polymer ?
#
loop_
_entity_poly.entity_id
_entity_poly.type
_entity_poly.pdbx_seq_one_letter_code
_entity_poly.pdbx_strand_id
1 'polypeptide(L)'
;MVETHDHFVNRLEMLGEKHAKMTRGYGTKISTSGLIVIEPKEERRNWAFPVKLVMMALLGFLGFKVFMLATVGPETYNDRLAKLENGTIIEKAGAFALAVDPVTAKLAETAVTKLK
;
A
#
# COMPACT_ATOMS: atom_id res chain seq x y z
N MET A 1 -33.00 -35.42 -10.69
CA MET A 1 -31.66 -34.99 -10.22
C MET A 1 -31.65 -35.27 -8.73
N VAL A 2 -30.90 -36.27 -8.26
CA VAL A 2 -30.89 -36.70 -6.85
C VAL A 2 -29.99 -35.74 -6.09
N GLU A 3 -30.54 -34.98 -5.13
CA GLU A 3 -29.73 -34.21 -4.19
C GLU A 3 -28.89 -35.21 -3.38
N THR A 4 -27.58 -35.22 -3.64
CA THR A 4 -26.63 -35.98 -2.82
C THR A 4 -26.42 -35.28 -1.49
N HIS A 5 -26.06 -36.02 -0.45
CA HIS A 5 -25.73 -35.49 0.87
C HIS A 5 -24.74 -34.31 0.79
N ASP A 6 -23.80 -34.35 -0.16
CA ASP A 6 -22.80 -33.29 -0.38
C ASP A 6 -23.43 -31.96 -0.82
N HIS A 7 -24.51 -31.99 -1.61
CA HIS A 7 -25.24 -30.77 -1.97
C HIS A 7 -25.89 -30.11 -0.75
N PHE A 8 -26.40 -30.91 0.18
CA PHE A 8 -26.98 -30.41 1.42
C PHE A 8 -25.93 -29.77 2.33
N VAL A 9 -24.77 -30.43 2.50
CA VAL A 9 -23.66 -29.91 3.32
C VAL A 9 -23.12 -28.59 2.74
N ASN A 10 -22.89 -28.53 1.43
CA ASN A 10 -22.43 -27.29 0.77
C ASN A 10 -23.43 -26.14 0.97
N ARG A 11 -24.74 -26.44 0.96
CA ARG A 11 -25.78 -25.44 1.19
C ARG A 11 -25.79 -24.93 2.63
N LEU A 12 -25.56 -25.80 3.61
CA LEU A 12 -25.43 -25.40 5.01
C LEU A 12 -24.24 -24.46 5.22
N GLU A 13 -23.10 -24.77 4.61
CA GLU A 13 -21.91 -23.92 4.67
C GLU A 13 -22.16 -22.54 4.06
N MET A 14 -22.72 -22.49 2.85
CA MET A 14 -23.10 -21.23 2.20
C MET A 14 -24.09 -20.40 3.04
N LEU A 15 -25.04 -21.05 3.71
CA LEU A 15 -26.01 -20.37 4.57
C LEU A 15 -25.37 -19.81 5.83
N GLY A 16 -24.43 -20.55 6.43
CA GLY A 16 -23.63 -20.11 7.57
C GLY A 16 -22.76 -18.91 7.22
N GLU A 17 -22.06 -18.96 6.09
CA GLU A 17 -21.29 -17.82 5.59
C GLU A 17 -22.17 -16.59 5.34
N LYS A 18 -23.34 -16.79 4.71
CA LYS A 18 -24.28 -15.69 4.43
C LYS A 18 -24.74 -15.03 5.72
N HIS A 19 -25.08 -15.81 6.75
CA HIS A 19 -25.44 -15.28 8.07
C HIS A 19 -24.30 -14.52 8.73
N ALA A 20 -23.09 -15.09 8.75
CA ALA A 20 -21.91 -14.44 9.33
C ALA A 20 -21.60 -13.10 8.65
N LYS A 21 -21.75 -13.02 7.32
CA LYS A 21 -21.60 -11.77 6.56
C LYS A 21 -22.71 -10.75 6.91
N MET A 22 -23.95 -11.21 7.11
CA MET A 22 -25.07 -10.34 7.52
C MET A 22 -24.93 -9.80 8.95
N THR A 23 -24.21 -10.47 9.85
CA THR A 23 -23.93 -9.98 11.21
C THR A 23 -23.16 -8.65 11.22
N ARG A 24 -22.35 -8.38 10.18
CA ARG A 24 -21.58 -7.14 10.05
C ARG A 24 -22.37 -5.99 9.41
N GLY A 25 -23.64 -6.22 9.12
CA GLY A 25 -24.56 -5.28 8.49
C GLY A 25 -25.16 -5.83 7.20
N TYR A 26 -26.32 -5.30 6.84
CA TYR A 26 -27.07 -5.67 5.65
C TYR A 26 -27.58 -4.44 4.91
N GLY A 27 -27.78 -4.57 3.61
CA GLY A 27 -28.40 -3.57 2.75
C GLY A 27 -29.60 -4.16 2.01
N THR A 28 -30.57 -3.32 1.71
CA THR A 28 -31.73 -3.69 0.89
C THR A 28 -31.50 -3.21 -0.54
N LYS A 29 -31.58 -4.12 -1.51
CA LYS A 29 -31.61 -3.79 -2.94
C LYS A 29 -32.93 -4.27 -3.52
N ILE A 30 -33.47 -3.52 -4.48
CA ILE A 30 -34.64 -3.96 -5.25
C ILE A 30 -34.11 -4.83 -6.40
N SER A 31 -34.50 -6.09 -6.41
CA SER A 31 -34.18 -7.01 -7.50
C SER A 31 -34.92 -6.59 -8.78
N THR A 32 -34.43 -6.99 -9.95
CA THR A 32 -35.11 -6.81 -11.25
C THR A 32 -36.55 -7.36 -11.24
N SER A 33 -36.84 -8.31 -10.35
CA SER A 33 -38.18 -8.86 -10.10
C SER A 33 -39.13 -7.94 -9.32
N GLY A 34 -38.66 -6.78 -8.84
CA GLY A 34 -39.44 -5.86 -7.99
C GLY A 34 -39.46 -6.26 -6.51
N LEU A 35 -38.79 -7.34 -6.12
CA LEU A 35 -38.71 -7.81 -4.73
C LEU A 35 -37.56 -7.12 -3.98
N ILE A 36 -37.79 -6.85 -2.70
CA ILE A 36 -36.75 -6.36 -1.79
C ILE A 36 -35.89 -7.56 -1.37
N VAL A 37 -34.61 -7.54 -1.76
CA VAL A 37 -33.63 -8.56 -1.38
C VAL A 37 -32.66 -7.97 -0.36
N ILE A 38 -32.46 -8.71 0.73
CA ILE A 38 -31.49 -8.37 1.77
C ILE A 38 -30.18 -9.05 1.41
N GLU A 39 -29.17 -8.24 1.14
CA GLU A 39 -27.82 -8.69 0.85
C GLU A 39 -26.88 -8.23 1.97
N PRO A 40 -25.87 -9.05 2.34
CA PRO A 40 -24.85 -8.61 3.28
C PRO A 40 -24.21 -7.33 2.77
N LYS A 41 -23.96 -6.39 3.68
CA LYS A 41 -23.28 -5.15 3.32
C LYS A 41 -21.92 -5.51 2.77
N GLU A 42 -21.68 -5.20 1.49
CA GLU A 42 -20.37 -5.35 0.89
C GLU A 42 -19.40 -4.48 1.69
N GLU A 43 -18.60 -5.11 2.55
CA GLU A 43 -17.38 -4.50 3.07
C GLU A 43 -16.52 -4.27 1.84
N ARG A 44 -16.62 -3.07 1.25
CA ARG A 44 -15.65 -2.61 0.27
C ARG A 44 -14.32 -2.74 0.98
N ARG A 45 -13.58 -3.81 0.65
CA ARG A 45 -12.20 -4.00 1.07
C ARG A 45 -11.54 -2.70 0.65
N ASN A 46 -11.23 -1.83 1.61
CA ASN A 46 -10.71 -0.51 1.29
C ASN A 46 -9.26 -0.70 0.86
N TRP A 47 -9.05 -1.14 -0.39
CA TRP A 47 -7.75 -1.24 -1.06
C TRP A 47 -7.05 0.12 -1.11
N ALA A 48 -7.78 1.22 -0.88
CA ALA A 48 -7.21 2.55 -0.70
C ALA A 48 -6.37 2.70 0.59
N PHE A 49 -6.63 1.90 1.64
CA PHE A 49 -5.86 1.95 2.89
C PHE A 49 -4.39 1.53 2.71
N PRO A 50 -4.07 0.37 2.10
CA PRO A 50 -2.68 -0.02 1.88
C PRO A 50 -1.94 0.95 0.95
N VAL A 51 -2.61 1.50 -0.07
CA VAL A 51 -1.98 2.47 -0.99
C VAL A 51 -1.58 3.75 -0.27
N LYS A 52 -2.45 4.30 0.60
CA LYS A 52 -2.13 5.51 1.38
C LYS A 52 -0.94 5.30 2.32
N LEU A 53 -0.86 4.14 2.97
CA LEU A 53 0.23 3.81 3.87
C LEU A 53 1.57 3.72 3.12
N VAL A 54 1.58 3.03 1.96
CA VAL A 54 2.77 2.94 1.10
C VAL A 54 3.20 4.32 0.61
N MET A 55 2.27 5.17 0.17
CA MET A 55 2.59 6.55 -0.24
C MET A 55 3.20 7.37 0.90
N MET A 56 2.64 7.27 2.11
CA MET A 56 3.17 7.99 3.28
C MET A 56 4.58 7.52 3.65
N ALA A 57 4.86 6.22 3.56
CA ALA A 57 6.19 5.67 3.78
C ALA A 57 7.21 6.15 2.74
N LEU A 58 6.84 6.18 1.45
CA LEU A 58 7.70 6.70 0.37
C LEU A 58 8.01 8.19 0.56
N LEU A 59 7.02 9.00 0.94
CA LEU A 59 7.23 10.42 1.23
C LEU A 59 8.16 10.63 2.43
N GLY A 60 7.98 9.86 3.50
CA GLY A 60 8.87 9.89 4.66
C GLY A 60 10.31 9.51 4.30
N PHE A 61 10.48 8.47 3.48
CA PHE A 61 11.79 8.05 2.98
C PHE A 61 12.46 9.13 2.13
N LEU A 62 11.72 9.80 1.25
CA LEU A 62 12.25 10.89 0.43
C LEU A 62 12.67 12.09 1.29
N GLY A 63 11.85 12.47 2.28
CA GLY A 63 12.18 13.52 3.23
C GLY A 63 13.44 13.20 4.03
N PHE A 64 13.58 11.95 4.50
CA PHE A 64 14.78 11.48 5.18
C PHE A 64 16.02 11.51 4.26
N LYS A 65 15.89 11.11 2.99
CA LYS A 65 16.95 11.17 1.98
C LYS A 65 17.45 12.61 1.78
N VAL A 66 16.54 13.57 1.62
CA VAL A 66 16.88 15.00 1.45
C VAL A 66 17.51 15.58 2.71
N PHE A 67 16.97 15.25 3.89
CA PHE A 67 17.54 15.67 5.18
C PHE A 67 18.96 15.14 5.37
N MET A 68 19.19 13.87 5.05
CA MET A 68 20.51 13.26 5.14
C MET A 68 21.50 13.95 4.19
N LEU A 69 21.10 14.25 2.95
CA LEU A 69 21.95 14.94 1.98
C LEU A 69 22.26 16.39 2.40
N ALA A 70 21.27 17.11 2.95
CA ALA A 70 21.43 18.49 3.43
C ALA A 70 22.32 18.59 4.68
N THR A 71 22.30 17.58 5.56
CA THR A 71 23.09 17.57 6.81
C THR A 71 24.50 17.01 6.63
N VAL A 72 24.68 15.99 5.79
CA VAL A 72 25.98 15.33 5.55
C VAL A 72 26.79 16.07 4.48
N GLY A 73 26.13 16.78 3.58
CA GLY A 73 26.77 17.48 2.45
C GLY A 73 27.03 16.55 1.26
N PRO A 74 27.14 17.12 0.04
CA PRO A 74 27.17 16.36 -1.21
C PRO A 74 28.40 15.45 -1.37
N GLU A 75 29.57 15.87 -0.88
CA GLU A 75 30.82 15.13 -1.02
C GLU A 75 30.82 13.81 -0.22
N THR A 76 30.49 13.88 1.07
CA THR A 76 30.45 12.68 1.94
C THR A 76 29.26 11.77 1.61
N TYR A 77 28.22 12.29 0.96
CA TYR A 77 27.10 11.48 0.46
C TYR A 77 27.52 10.64 -0.75
N ASN A 78 28.28 11.21 -1.69
CA ASN A 78 28.80 10.49 -2.86
C ASN A 78 29.77 9.37 -2.46
N ASP A 79 30.66 9.60 -1.48
CA ASP A 79 31.57 8.57 -0.96
C ASP A 79 30.83 7.37 -0.33
N ARG A 80 29.68 7.62 0.31
CA ARG A 80 28.84 6.56 0.90
C ARG A 80 28.04 5.82 -0.17
N LEU A 81 27.59 6.53 -1.21
CA LEU A 81 26.91 5.94 -2.36
C LEU A 81 27.85 5.00 -3.14
N ALA A 82 29.09 5.41 -3.37
CA ALA A 82 30.11 4.59 -4.02
C ALA A 82 30.45 3.30 -3.24
N LYS A 83 30.34 3.34 -1.91
CA LYS A 83 30.49 2.13 -1.06
C LYS A 83 29.29 1.19 -1.18
N LEU A 84 28.07 1.71 -1.33
CA LEU A 84 26.84 0.91 -1.50
C LEU A 84 26.78 0.24 -2.88
N GLU A 85 27.28 0.89 -3.94
CA GLU A 85 27.34 0.32 -5.29
C GLU A 85 28.29 -0.88 -5.39
N ASN A 86 29.33 -0.93 -4.55
CA ASN A 86 30.28 -2.04 -4.49
C ASN A 86 29.87 -3.17 -3.52
N GLY A 87 28.72 -3.03 -2.87
CA GLY A 87 28.21 -3.99 -1.88
C GLY A 87 27.44 -5.18 -2.47
N THR A 88 26.70 -5.84 -1.60
CA THR A 88 25.78 -6.95 -1.87
C THR A 88 24.57 -6.52 -2.72
N ILE A 89 23.80 -7.49 -3.24
CA ILE A 89 22.65 -7.22 -4.13
C ILE A 89 21.61 -6.28 -3.47
N ILE A 90 21.43 -6.39 -2.15
CA ILE A 90 20.52 -5.54 -1.37
C ILE A 90 21.07 -4.11 -1.26
N GLU A 91 22.38 -3.97 -1.07
CA GLU A 91 23.07 -2.67 -0.99
C GLU A 91 23.09 -1.94 -2.34
N LYS A 92 23.24 -2.68 -3.45
CA LYS A 92 23.10 -2.14 -4.81
C LYS A 92 21.68 -1.64 -5.12
N ALA A 93 20.65 -2.35 -4.66
CA ALA A 93 19.27 -1.88 -4.78
C ALA A 93 19.03 -0.60 -3.96
N GLY A 94 19.64 -0.52 -2.77
CA GLY A 94 19.67 0.69 -1.96
C GLY A 94 20.40 1.84 -2.65
N ALA A 95 21.55 1.57 -3.29
CA ALA A 95 22.32 2.56 -4.05
C ALA A 95 21.50 3.12 -5.23
N PHE A 96 20.81 2.25 -5.98
CA PHE A 96 19.93 2.67 -7.07
C PHE A 96 18.77 3.56 -6.58
N ALA A 97 18.13 3.19 -5.47
CA ALA A 97 17.08 4.02 -4.86
C ALA A 97 17.61 5.35 -4.28
N LEU A 98 18.87 5.36 -3.82
CA LEU A 98 19.55 6.51 -3.21
C LEU A 98 20.33 7.38 -4.21
N ALA A 99 20.44 6.96 -5.48
CA ALA A 99 21.10 7.70 -6.54
C ALA A 99 20.57 9.14 -6.61
N VAL A 100 21.48 10.08 -6.84
CA VAL A 100 21.16 11.51 -6.88
C VAL A 100 20.46 11.81 -8.20
N ASP A 101 19.14 11.75 -8.18
CA ASP A 101 18.33 12.19 -9.32
C ASP A 101 18.36 13.72 -9.46
N PRO A 102 18.25 14.27 -10.69
CA PRO A 102 18.20 15.72 -10.94
C PRO A 102 17.10 16.44 -10.13
N VAL A 103 16.01 15.74 -9.81
CA VAL A 103 14.92 16.23 -8.96
C VAL A 103 15.35 16.32 -7.49
N THR A 104 16.11 15.34 -6.99
CA THR A 104 16.63 15.32 -5.62
C THR A 104 17.67 16.43 -5.41
N ALA A 105 18.54 16.68 -6.40
CA ALA A 105 19.52 17.77 -6.35
C ALA A 105 18.85 19.15 -6.25
N LYS A 106 17.82 19.42 -7.05
CA LYS A 106 17.08 20.69 -7.01
C LYS A 106 16.29 20.91 -5.71
N LEU A 107 15.74 19.83 -5.15
CA LEU A 107 15.04 19.89 -3.85
C LEU A 107 16.01 20.11 -2.68
N ALA A 108 17.21 19.54 -2.74
CA ALA A 108 18.25 19.78 -1.73
C ALA A 108 18.77 21.23 -1.77
N GLU A 109 19.00 21.79 -2.96
CA GLU A 109 19.43 23.19 -3.13
C GLU A 109 18.40 24.19 -2.58
N THR A 110 17.11 23.93 -2.80
CA THR A 110 16.02 24.76 -2.24
C THR A 110 15.85 24.59 -0.74
N ALA A 111 16.08 23.39 -0.18
CA ALA A 111 16.04 23.15 1.26
C ALA A 111 17.20 23.86 1.99
N VAL A 112 18.41 23.80 1.45
CA VAL A 112 19.60 24.49 1.99
C VAL A 112 19.42 26.01 1.97
N THR A 113 18.81 26.55 0.91
CA THR A 113 18.53 27.99 0.80
C THR A 113 17.50 28.48 1.82
N LYS A 114 16.55 27.64 2.24
CA LYS A 114 15.56 27.98 3.29
C LYS A 114 16.09 27.91 4.72
N LEU A 115 17.24 27.26 4.92
CA LEU A 115 17.90 27.12 6.23
C LEU A 115 18.94 28.23 6.51
N LYS A 116 19.13 29.16 5.57
CA LYS A 116 20.05 30.30 5.67
C LYS A 116 19.26 31.59 5.83
#